data_AF-A0A503PH97-F1
#
_entry.id   AF-A0A503PH97-F1
#
_cell.length_a   1.000
_cell.length_b   1.000
_cell.length_c   1.000
_cell.angle_alpha   90.00
_cell.angle_beta   90.00
_cell.angle_gamma   90.00
#
_symmetry.space_group_name_H-M   'P 1'
#
loop_
_entity.id
_entity.type
_entity.pdbx_description
1 polymer ?
#
loop_
_entity_poly.entity_id
_entity_poly.type
_entity_poly.pdbx_seq_one_letter_code
_entity_poly.pdbx_strand_id
1 'polypeptide(L)'
;MFDDDYACGLNQENVDVLIYPANWSIAVRDENRKPRVFLHARVNQKGNAEINWARGDHDIIYEEDFLARYVNAAQSAYSVPWRGVGELMWWKDYELLVSNAIVRRSPVATALLYAHAASLKELAFVLAQHVNLVGVMALSFTYQDGEITSADFMPTLPDDQLQEMIQERRKRKAATLREAVDRMANFDPEDPE
;
A
#
# COMPACT_ATOMS: atom_id res chain seq x y z
N MET A 1 32.02 -3.60 10.89
CA MET A 1 31.67 -4.36 9.67
C MET A 1 30.16 -4.47 9.73
N PHE A 2 29.43 -3.63 8.99
CA PHE A 2 27.97 -3.74 8.92
C PHE A 2 27.70 -4.91 7.99
N ASP A 3 27.33 -6.05 8.55
CA ASP A 3 26.87 -7.20 7.76
C ASP A 3 25.66 -6.80 6.92
N ASP A 4 25.59 -7.37 5.72
CA ASP A 4 24.60 -7.25 4.62
C ASP A 4 23.11 -7.47 4.98
N ASP A 5 22.70 -7.27 6.24
CA ASP A 5 21.39 -7.64 6.75
C ASP A 5 20.36 -6.50 6.80
N TYR A 6 20.74 -5.26 6.45
CA TYR A 6 19.82 -4.12 6.41
C TYR A 6 19.06 -4.05 5.07
N ALA A 7 18.09 -4.96 4.89
CA ALA A 7 17.20 -4.96 3.73
C ALA A 7 16.05 -3.95 3.89
N CYS A 8 16.38 -2.65 3.97
CA CYS A 8 15.40 -1.56 3.99
C CYS A 8 15.53 -0.74 2.70
N GLY A 9 14.43 -0.43 2.02
CA GLY A 9 14.53 0.42 0.83
C GLY A 9 13.27 0.55 -0.01
N LEU A 10 13.34 1.54 -0.89
CA LEU A 10 12.40 1.78 -1.98
C LEU A 10 12.64 0.75 -3.09
N ASN A 11 11.57 0.14 -3.60
CA ASN A 11 11.62 -0.65 -4.81
C ASN A 11 11.29 0.24 -6.02
N GLN A 12 12.34 0.81 -6.63
CA GLN A 12 12.19 1.74 -7.74
C GLN A 12 11.48 1.10 -8.95
N GLU A 13 11.76 -0.18 -9.24
CA GLU A 13 11.12 -0.90 -10.35
C GLU A 13 9.60 -0.96 -10.14
N ASN A 14 9.14 -1.27 -8.93
CA ASN A 14 7.71 -1.31 -8.64
C ASN A 14 7.05 0.07 -8.71
N VAL A 15 7.76 1.14 -8.33
CA VAL A 15 7.29 2.52 -8.50
C VAL A 15 7.15 2.85 -9.99
N ASP A 16 8.18 2.54 -10.79
CA ASP A 16 8.19 2.80 -12.23
C ASP A 16 7.06 2.05 -12.93
N VAL A 17 6.81 0.79 -12.56
CA VAL A 17 5.71 -0.03 -13.07
C VAL A 17 4.34 0.56 -12.71
N LEU A 18 4.17 1.09 -11.48
CA LEU A 18 2.92 1.73 -11.04
C LEU A 18 2.60 3.00 -11.83
N ILE A 19 3.62 3.82 -12.09
CA ILE A 19 3.45 5.09 -12.82
C ILE A 19 3.48 4.92 -14.34
N TYR A 20 3.75 3.71 -14.85
CA TYR A 20 3.83 3.44 -16.27
C TYR A 20 2.42 3.38 -16.91
N PRO A 21 2.06 4.31 -17.81
CA PRO A 21 0.68 4.39 -18.31
C PRO A 21 0.18 3.13 -19.01
N ALA A 22 1.06 2.30 -19.59
CA ALA A 22 0.65 1.06 -20.25
C ALA A 22 0.09 0.00 -19.28
N ASN A 23 0.22 0.20 -17.96
CA ASN A 23 -0.40 -0.63 -16.93
C ASN A 23 -1.74 -0.07 -16.42
N TRP A 24 -2.13 1.11 -16.87
CA TRP A 24 -3.41 1.73 -16.54
C TRP A 24 -4.52 1.21 -17.45
N SER A 25 -5.76 1.28 -16.98
CA SER A 25 -6.91 0.86 -17.79
C SER A 25 -7.06 1.75 -19.05
N ILE A 26 -7.74 1.23 -20.06
CA ILE A 26 -8.02 2.00 -21.30
C ILE A 26 -8.82 3.26 -20.95
N ALA A 27 -9.86 3.13 -20.11
CA ALA A 27 -10.69 4.25 -19.68
C ALA A 27 -9.87 5.38 -19.04
N VAL A 28 -8.96 5.06 -18.11
CA VAL A 28 -8.07 6.06 -17.49
C VAL A 28 -7.23 6.81 -18.51
N ARG A 29 -6.66 6.08 -19.48
CA ARG A 29 -5.81 6.65 -20.53
C ARG A 29 -6.60 7.52 -21.50
N ASP A 30 -7.76 7.04 -21.94
CA ASP A 30 -8.63 7.76 -22.88
C ASP A 30 -9.21 9.03 -22.26
N GLU A 31 -9.54 8.99 -20.96
CA GLU A 31 -9.99 10.15 -20.17
C GLU A 31 -8.84 11.10 -19.81
N ASN A 32 -7.58 10.74 -20.10
CA ASN A 32 -6.37 11.47 -19.72
C ASN A 32 -6.35 11.86 -18.23
N ARG A 33 -6.84 10.97 -17.37
CA ARG A 33 -6.80 11.16 -15.91
C ARG A 33 -5.71 10.30 -15.29
N LYS A 34 -5.34 10.64 -14.05
CA LYS A 34 -4.42 9.83 -13.24
C LYS A 34 -5.19 8.71 -12.53
N PRO A 35 -4.62 7.50 -12.40
CA PRO A 35 -5.27 6.43 -11.64
C PRO A 35 -5.28 6.77 -10.15
N ARG A 36 -6.30 6.33 -9.43
CA ARG A 36 -6.45 6.51 -7.99
C ARG A 36 -5.65 5.46 -7.24
N VAL A 37 -4.88 5.91 -6.25
CA VAL A 37 -4.03 5.05 -5.43
C VAL A 37 -4.20 5.42 -3.96
N PHE A 38 -4.40 4.42 -3.11
CA PHE A 38 -4.24 4.55 -1.67
C PHE A 38 -2.91 3.91 -1.27
N LEU A 39 -2.04 4.67 -0.62
CA LEU A 39 -0.74 4.15 -0.17
C LEU A 39 -0.88 3.61 1.26
N HIS A 40 -0.89 2.28 1.37
CA HIS A 40 -1.00 1.59 2.65
C HIS A 40 0.38 1.34 3.25
N ALA A 41 0.48 1.40 4.57
CA ALA A 41 1.67 1.00 5.32
C ALA A 41 1.24 0.16 6.52
N ARG A 42 1.89 -0.98 6.75
CA ARG A 42 1.59 -1.85 7.89
C ARG A 42 2.81 -2.56 8.40
N VAL A 43 2.72 -3.06 9.62
CA VAL A 43 3.69 -4.02 10.17
C VAL A 43 3.15 -5.43 9.98
N ASN A 44 3.95 -6.32 9.39
CA ASN A 44 3.56 -7.71 9.21
C ASN A 44 3.85 -8.58 10.44
N GLN A 45 3.42 -9.84 10.42
CA GLN A 45 3.60 -10.79 11.51
C GLN A 45 5.06 -11.09 11.89
N LYS A 46 6.01 -10.72 11.03
CA LYS A 46 7.45 -10.87 11.29
C LYS A 46 8.08 -9.56 11.82
N GLY A 47 7.27 -8.55 12.13
CA GLY A 47 7.71 -7.26 12.65
C GLY A 47 8.37 -6.34 11.62
N ASN A 48 8.16 -6.59 10.32
CA ASN A 48 8.68 -5.74 9.23
C ASN A 48 7.61 -4.77 8.76
N ALA A 49 8.00 -3.57 8.34
CA ALA A 49 7.08 -2.64 7.70
C ALA A 49 7.00 -2.90 6.20
N GLU A 50 5.79 -2.97 5.68
CA GLU A 50 5.47 -3.10 4.24
C GLU A 50 4.65 -1.88 3.81
N ILE A 51 5.08 -1.23 2.74
CA ILE A 51 4.37 -0.10 2.12
C ILE A 51 3.92 -0.54 0.74
N ASN A 52 2.62 -0.47 0.48
CA ASN A 52 1.99 -1.13 -0.66
C ASN A 52 0.84 -0.29 -1.23
N TRP A 53 0.59 -0.40 -2.53
CA TRP A 53 -0.54 0.29 -3.19
C TRP A 53 -1.71 -0.64 -3.52
N ALA A 54 -1.46 -1.95 -3.57
CA ALA A 54 -2.40 -2.98 -4.02
C ALA A 54 -2.80 -3.97 -2.92
N ARG A 55 -2.38 -3.72 -1.67
CA ARG A 55 -2.64 -4.55 -0.50
C ARG A 55 -2.63 -3.74 0.76
N GLY A 56 -3.33 -4.21 1.77
CA GLY A 56 -3.35 -3.60 3.08
C GLY A 56 -4.58 -4.01 3.86
N ASP A 57 -4.64 -3.60 5.11
CA ASP A 57 -5.69 -4.01 6.05
C ASP A 57 -7.02 -3.30 5.74
N HIS A 58 -6.97 -2.20 4.96
CA HIS A 58 -8.16 -1.49 4.48
C HIS A 58 -8.71 -2.00 3.14
N ASP A 59 -7.96 -2.84 2.41
CA ASP A 59 -8.34 -3.36 1.07
C ASP A 59 -8.79 -2.29 0.06
N ILE A 60 -8.34 -1.03 0.21
CA ILE A 60 -8.70 0.09 -0.67
C ILE A 60 -7.88 0.01 -1.95
N ILE A 61 -8.50 -0.45 -3.03
CA ILE A 61 -7.87 -0.60 -4.35
C ILE A 61 -8.90 -0.20 -5.41
N TYR A 62 -8.50 0.65 -6.35
CA TYR A 62 -9.30 1.06 -7.50
C TYR A 62 -8.90 0.22 -8.71
N GLU A 63 -9.30 -1.05 -8.69
CA GLU A 63 -8.92 -2.06 -9.69
C GLU A 63 -9.30 -1.62 -11.11
N GLU A 64 -10.39 -0.85 -11.25
CA GLU A 64 -10.88 -0.27 -12.50
C GLU A 64 -9.92 0.75 -13.16
N ASP A 65 -9.01 1.32 -12.38
CA ASP A 65 -8.04 2.30 -12.87
C ASP A 65 -6.80 1.63 -13.50
N PHE A 66 -6.67 0.31 -13.36
CA PHE A 66 -5.51 -0.46 -13.80
C PHE A 66 -5.91 -1.64 -14.68
N LEU A 67 -4.94 -2.23 -15.37
CA LEU A 67 -5.17 -3.48 -16.10
C LEU A 67 -5.32 -4.64 -15.12
N ALA A 68 -6.35 -5.47 -15.31
CA ALA A 68 -6.65 -6.59 -14.42
C ALA A 68 -5.45 -7.52 -14.18
N ARG A 69 -4.66 -7.81 -15.22
CA ARG A 69 -3.42 -8.62 -15.10
C ARG A 69 -2.40 -7.99 -14.14
N TYR A 70 -2.31 -6.66 -14.12
CA TYR A 70 -1.36 -5.94 -13.28
C TYR A 70 -1.84 -5.91 -11.84
N VAL A 71 -3.12 -5.61 -11.62
CA VAL A 71 -3.76 -5.69 -10.29
C VAL A 71 -3.58 -7.07 -9.68
N ASN A 72 -3.88 -8.13 -10.43
CA ASN A 72 -3.74 -9.51 -9.96
C ASN A 72 -2.29 -9.85 -9.56
N ALA A 73 -1.31 -9.37 -10.34
CA ALA A 73 0.10 -9.54 -10.01
C ALA A 73 0.48 -8.76 -8.75
N ALA A 74 0.05 -7.49 -8.64
CA ALA A 74 0.33 -6.62 -7.50
C ALA A 74 -0.29 -7.11 -6.20
N GLN A 75 -1.45 -7.75 -6.30
CA GLN A 75 -2.16 -8.42 -5.22
C GLN A 75 -1.63 -9.82 -4.92
N SER A 76 -0.66 -10.36 -5.68
CA SER A 76 -0.04 -11.67 -5.39
C SER A 76 1.17 -11.53 -4.46
N ALA A 77 1.34 -12.50 -3.56
CA ALA A 77 2.42 -12.46 -2.56
C ALA A 77 3.76 -12.88 -3.17
N TYR A 78 3.72 -13.38 -4.40
CA TYR A 78 4.82 -14.10 -5.06
C TYR A 78 4.93 -13.75 -6.55
N SER A 79 4.56 -12.54 -6.97
CA SER A 79 4.66 -12.17 -8.40
C SER A 79 6.12 -12.06 -8.89
N VAL A 80 7.09 -11.95 -7.98
CA VAL A 80 8.55 -11.97 -8.22
C VAL A 80 9.17 -12.67 -6.99
N PRO A 81 10.38 -13.30 -7.09
CA PRO A 81 10.87 -14.17 -6.04
C PRO A 81 11.15 -13.31 -4.82
N TRP A 82 10.27 -13.45 -3.82
CA TRP A 82 10.28 -12.88 -2.47
C TRP A 82 9.47 -11.60 -2.22
N ARG A 83 8.97 -10.86 -3.23
CA ARG A 83 8.16 -9.63 -3.03
C ARG A 83 7.14 -9.40 -4.15
N GLY A 84 5.95 -8.91 -3.81
CA GLY A 84 4.89 -8.62 -4.77
C GLY A 84 5.12 -7.30 -5.51
N VAL A 85 4.70 -7.17 -6.78
CA VAL A 85 4.84 -5.92 -7.57
C VAL A 85 3.97 -4.76 -7.03
N GLY A 86 3.13 -5.04 -6.02
CA GLY A 86 2.40 -4.03 -5.25
C GLY A 86 3.22 -3.33 -4.17
N GLU A 87 4.33 -3.95 -3.72
CA GLU A 87 5.14 -3.43 -2.62
C GLU A 87 6.10 -2.36 -3.13
N LEU A 88 5.99 -1.14 -2.59
CA LEU A 88 6.79 0.01 -3.03
C LEU A 88 7.99 0.25 -2.10
N MET A 89 7.86 -0.06 -0.82
CA MET A 89 8.94 0.11 0.15
C MET A 89 8.80 -0.92 1.27
N TRP A 90 9.94 -1.31 1.84
CA TRP A 90 10.01 -2.30 2.92
C TRP A 90 11.07 -1.91 3.94
N TRP A 91 10.77 -2.10 5.23
CA TRP A 91 11.74 -1.94 6.32
C TRP A 91 11.81 -3.21 7.18
N LYS A 92 12.96 -3.87 7.14
CA LYS A 92 13.22 -5.08 7.94
C LYS A 92 13.33 -4.74 9.43
N ASP A 93 12.82 -5.61 10.29
CA ASP A 93 12.92 -5.51 11.76
C ASP A 93 12.41 -4.17 12.33
N TYR A 94 11.38 -3.59 11.71
CA TYR A 94 10.78 -2.32 12.11
C TYR A 94 10.31 -2.32 13.58
N GLU A 95 9.65 -3.38 14.06
CA GLU A 95 9.22 -3.45 15.47
C GLU A 95 10.41 -3.44 16.44
N LEU A 96 11.51 -4.10 16.08
CA LEU A 96 12.73 -4.08 16.88
C LEU A 96 13.35 -2.68 16.90
N LEU A 97 13.32 -1.97 15.76
CA LEU A 97 13.74 -0.58 15.68
C LEU A 97 12.91 0.32 16.60
N VAL A 98 11.58 0.19 16.56
CA VAL A 98 10.65 0.91 17.44
C VAL A 98 10.91 0.60 18.91
N SER A 99 11.06 -0.67 19.26
CA SER A 99 11.40 -1.11 20.62
C SER A 99 12.72 -0.52 21.10
N ASN A 100 13.74 -0.47 20.24
CA ASN A 100 15.03 0.15 20.56
C ASN A 100 14.93 1.67 20.76
N ALA A 101 14.05 2.36 20.01
CA ALA A 101 13.81 3.77 20.19
C ALA A 101 13.06 4.06 21.50
N ILE A 102 12.01 3.29 21.82
CA ILE A 102 11.14 3.55 22.99
C ILE A 102 11.74 2.98 24.28
N VAL A 103 12.08 1.70 24.30
CA VAL A 103 12.50 0.99 25.53
C VAL A 103 13.96 1.29 25.86
N ARG A 104 14.83 1.24 24.85
CA ARG A 104 16.27 1.46 25.04
C ARG A 104 16.70 2.92 24.87
N ARG A 105 15.77 3.79 24.45
CA ARG A 105 16.03 5.22 24.19
C ARG A 105 17.24 5.44 23.29
N SER A 106 17.40 4.58 22.28
CA SER A 106 18.54 4.65 21.37
C SER A 106 18.40 5.87 20.44
N PRO A 107 19.35 6.83 20.46
CA PRO A 107 19.31 7.98 19.57
C PRO A 107 19.45 7.57 18.09
N VAL A 108 20.22 6.51 17.83
CA VAL A 108 20.40 5.96 16.47
C VAL A 108 19.08 5.36 15.96
N ALA A 109 18.38 4.58 16.80
CA ALA A 109 17.09 4.01 16.42
C ALA A 109 16.05 5.11 16.14
N THR A 110 16.04 6.14 16.99
CA THR A 110 15.18 7.31 16.84
C THR A 110 15.45 8.06 15.53
N ALA A 111 16.73 8.30 15.21
CA ALA A 111 17.11 8.95 13.95
C ALA A 111 16.69 8.13 12.72
N LEU A 112 16.82 6.80 12.78
CA LEU A 112 16.37 5.90 11.72
C LEU A 112 14.85 5.93 11.54
N LEU A 113 14.07 6.00 12.62
CA LEU A 113 12.62 6.16 12.52
C LEU A 113 12.22 7.48 11.83
N TYR A 114 12.89 8.58 12.16
CA TYR A 114 12.66 9.85 11.46
C TYR A 114 13.08 9.78 9.99
N ALA A 115 14.17 9.09 9.67
CA ALA A 115 14.57 8.85 8.29
C ALA A 115 13.51 8.04 7.53
N HIS A 116 12.96 6.99 8.13
CA HIS A 116 11.86 6.20 7.56
C HIS A 116 10.59 7.03 7.34
N ALA A 117 10.20 7.86 8.30
CA ALA A 117 9.08 8.78 8.14
C ALA A 117 9.30 9.75 6.96
N ALA A 118 10.51 10.29 6.83
CA ALA A 118 10.88 11.16 5.72
C ALA A 118 10.85 10.44 4.37
N SER A 119 11.39 9.22 4.28
CA SER A 119 11.36 8.41 3.05
C SER A 119 9.93 8.06 2.61
N LEU A 120 9.03 7.77 3.55
CA LEU A 120 7.63 7.50 3.22
C LEU A 120 6.92 8.76 2.69
N LYS A 121 7.22 9.93 3.28
CA LYS A 121 6.72 11.22 2.79
C LYS A 121 7.26 11.55 1.39
N GLU A 122 8.53 11.25 1.13
CA GLU A 122 9.15 11.44 -0.18
C GLU A 122 8.51 10.53 -1.24
N LEU A 123 8.30 9.24 -0.93
CA LEU A 123 7.57 8.32 -1.79
C LEU A 123 6.17 8.87 -2.13
N ALA A 124 5.41 9.31 -1.13
CA ALA A 124 4.10 9.89 -1.35
C ALA A 124 4.16 11.15 -2.24
N PHE A 125 5.16 12.01 -2.03
CA PHE A 125 5.36 13.20 -2.85
C PHE A 125 5.66 12.86 -4.32
N VAL A 126 6.55 11.88 -4.56
CA VAL A 126 6.86 11.41 -5.93
C VAL A 126 5.61 10.82 -6.58
N LEU A 127 4.88 9.93 -5.89
CA LEU A 127 3.68 9.31 -6.44
C LEU A 127 2.59 10.34 -6.75
N ALA A 128 2.38 11.37 -5.93
CA ALA A 128 1.39 12.43 -6.17
C ALA A 128 1.62 13.18 -7.50
N GLN A 129 2.84 13.18 -8.04
CA GLN A 129 3.15 13.77 -9.33
C GLN A 129 2.61 12.95 -10.51
N HIS A 130 2.40 11.64 -10.33
CA HIS A 130 2.10 10.70 -11.40
C HIS A 130 0.74 10.02 -11.26
N VAL A 131 0.27 9.78 -10.04
CA VAL A 131 -1.02 9.16 -9.72
C VAL A 131 -1.88 10.11 -8.87
N ASN A 132 -3.18 9.85 -8.81
CA ASN A 132 -4.07 10.53 -7.86
C ASN A 132 -4.00 9.80 -6.52
N LEU A 133 -3.16 10.28 -5.60
CA LEU A 133 -3.11 9.74 -4.24
C LEU A 133 -4.36 10.17 -3.48
N VAL A 134 -5.32 9.25 -3.36
CA VAL A 134 -6.57 9.51 -2.65
C VAL A 134 -6.43 9.39 -1.14
N GLY A 135 -5.35 8.75 -0.66
CA GLY A 135 -5.03 8.60 0.74
C GLY A 135 -3.66 7.96 0.93
N VAL A 136 -3.02 8.27 2.05
CA VAL A 136 -1.69 7.77 2.39
C VAL A 136 -1.63 7.49 3.88
N MET A 137 -1.00 6.39 4.28
CA MET A 137 -0.58 6.17 5.66
C MET A 137 0.79 6.81 5.89
N ALA A 138 0.95 7.51 7.01
CA ALA A 138 2.19 8.13 7.44
C ALA A 138 2.66 7.51 8.76
N LEU A 139 3.98 7.51 8.97
CA LEU A 139 4.55 7.14 10.25
C LEU A 139 4.36 8.30 11.24
N SER A 140 3.54 8.08 12.26
CA SER A 140 3.19 9.06 13.30
C SER A 140 3.86 8.69 14.62
N PHE A 141 4.34 9.71 15.33
CA PHE A 141 5.03 9.55 16.61
C PHE A 141 4.19 10.13 17.74
N THR A 142 4.01 9.35 18.80
CA THR A 142 3.46 9.84 20.07
C THR A 142 4.61 10.19 21.01
N TYR A 143 4.48 11.30 21.72
CA TYR A 143 5.49 11.78 22.66
C TYR A 143 4.94 11.89 24.08
N GLN A 144 5.78 11.55 25.05
CA GLN A 144 5.57 11.85 26.46
C GLN A 144 6.87 12.35 27.06
N ASP A 145 6.83 13.50 27.75
CA ASP A 145 8.01 14.12 28.37
C ASP A 145 9.20 14.33 27.40
N GLY A 146 8.90 14.60 26.13
CA GLY A 146 9.89 14.81 25.06
C GLY A 146 10.45 13.54 24.44
N GLU A 147 10.03 12.36 24.90
CA GLU A 147 10.48 11.05 24.42
C GLU A 147 9.40 10.38 23.55
N ILE A 148 9.81 9.61 22.55
CA ILE A 148 8.89 8.82 21.73
C ILE A 148 8.34 7.66 22.56
N THR A 149 7.02 7.51 22.62
CA THR A 149 6.32 6.42 23.30
C THR A 149 5.58 5.48 22.35
N SER A 150 5.31 5.92 21.12
CA SER A 150 4.78 5.07 20.04
C SER A 150 5.20 5.58 18.66
N ALA A 151 5.23 4.68 17.68
CA ALA A 151 5.62 4.95 16.31
C ALA A 151 4.77 4.08 15.37
N ASP A 152 3.60 4.60 14.98
CA ASP A 152 2.52 3.85 14.35
C ASP A 152 2.21 4.38 12.95
N PHE A 153 1.81 3.49 12.04
CA PHE A 153 1.29 3.92 10.74
C PHE A 153 -0.15 4.37 10.90
N MET A 154 -0.41 5.63 10.58
CA MET A 154 -1.74 6.22 10.66
C MET A 154 -2.15 6.80 9.30
N PRO A 155 -3.41 6.62 8.88
CA PRO A 155 -3.97 7.35 7.75
C PRO A 155 -3.81 8.85 7.95
N THR A 156 -3.40 9.55 6.88
CA THR A 156 -3.35 11.02 6.87
C THR A 156 -4.71 11.66 6.61
N LEU A 157 -5.69 10.84 6.20
CA LEU A 157 -7.07 11.26 6.00
C LEU A 157 -7.85 11.23 7.31
N PRO A 158 -8.87 12.08 7.46
CA PRO A 158 -9.88 11.94 8.50
C PRO A 158 -10.55 10.55 8.52
N ASP A 159 -10.88 10.06 9.71
CA ASP A 159 -11.46 8.73 9.90
C ASP A 159 -12.80 8.55 9.16
N ASP A 160 -13.64 9.59 9.11
CA ASP A 160 -14.91 9.56 8.40
C ASP A 160 -14.72 9.34 6.89
N GLN A 161 -13.74 10.02 6.28
CA GLN A 161 -13.40 9.83 4.87
C GLN A 161 -12.82 8.43 4.62
N LEU A 162 -11.94 7.94 5.50
CA LEU A 162 -11.40 6.59 5.37
C LEU A 162 -12.50 5.53 5.45
N GLN A 163 -13.44 5.68 6.40
CA GLN A 163 -14.58 4.77 6.52
C GLN A 163 -15.46 4.82 5.28
N GLU A 164 -15.74 6.01 4.73
CA GLU A 164 -16.48 6.13 3.47
C GLU A 164 -15.82 5.33 2.34
N MET A 165 -14.51 5.50 2.14
CA MET A 165 -13.75 4.76 1.12
C MET A 165 -13.81 3.23 1.32
N ILE A 166 -13.68 2.77 2.56
CA ILE A 166 -13.80 1.34 2.90
C ILE A 166 -15.21 0.83 2.58
N GLN A 167 -16.25 1.59 2.93
CA GLN A 167 -17.64 1.20 2.67
C GLN A 167 -17.96 1.19 1.17
N GLU A 168 -17.47 2.17 0.41
CA GLU A 168 -17.61 2.19 -1.05
C GLU A 168 -16.98 0.95 -1.68
N ARG A 169 -15.76 0.59 -1.27
CA ARG A 169 -15.09 -0.62 -1.78
C ARG A 169 -15.89 -1.89 -1.47
N ARG A 170 -16.40 -2.02 -0.25
CA ARG A 170 -17.25 -3.15 0.16
C ARG A 170 -18.52 -3.24 -0.69
N LYS A 171 -19.19 -2.12 -0.95
CA LYS A 171 -20.37 -2.07 -1.82
C LYS A 171 -20.05 -2.52 -3.24
N ARG A 172 -18.96 -2.01 -3.84
CA ARG A 172 -18.52 -2.43 -5.19
C ARG A 172 -18.23 -3.92 -5.25
N LYS A 173 -17.48 -4.46 -4.28
CA LYS A 173 -17.16 -5.90 -4.21
C LYS A 173 -18.42 -6.76 -4.10
N ALA A 174 -19.38 -6.35 -3.29
CA ALA A 174 -20.66 -7.05 -3.15
C ALA A 174 -21.48 -7.02 -4.45
N ALA A 175 -21.50 -5.89 -5.17
CA ALA A 175 -22.17 -5.79 -6.47
C ALA A 175 -21.54 -6.73 -7.50
N THR A 176 -20.21 -6.73 -7.63
CA THR A 176 -19.50 -7.66 -8.54
C THR A 176 -19.75 -9.12 -8.21
N LEU A 177 -19.77 -9.47 -6.91
CA LEU A 177 -20.07 -10.85 -6.49
C LEU A 177 -21.50 -11.23 -6.85
N ARG A 178 -22.47 -10.33 -6.65
CA ARG A 178 -23.87 -10.55 -7.01
C ARG A 178 -24.03 -10.76 -8.52
N GLU A 179 -23.41 -9.91 -9.33
CA GLU A 179 -23.42 -10.06 -10.80
C GLU A 179 -22.76 -11.36 -11.27
N ALA A 180 -21.69 -11.81 -10.60
CA ALA A 180 -21.06 -13.09 -10.90
C ALA A 180 -21.98 -14.26 -10.53
N VAL A 181 -22.64 -14.21 -9.37
CA VAL A 181 -23.62 -15.22 -8.94
C VAL A 181 -24.82 -15.25 -9.89
N ASP A 182 -25.37 -14.11 -10.28
CA ASP A 182 -26.50 -14.03 -11.21
C ASP A 182 -26.13 -14.59 -12.59
N ARG A 183 -24.90 -14.34 -13.08
CA ARG A 183 -24.38 -14.96 -14.31
C ARG A 183 -24.24 -16.47 -14.20
N MET A 184 -23.78 -16.99 -13.06
CA MET A 184 -23.66 -18.43 -12.84
C MET A 184 -25.02 -19.11 -12.67
N ALA A 185 -25.98 -18.43 -12.03
CA ALA A 185 -27.34 -18.93 -11.83
C ALA A 185 -28.14 -18.98 -13.15
N ASN A 186 -27.86 -18.06 -14.07
CA ASN A 186 -28.46 -18.01 -15.41
C ASN A 186 -27.59 -18.73 -16.47
N PHE A 187 -26.53 -19.44 -16.06
CA PHE A 187 -25.69 -20.21 -16.97
C PHE A 187 -26.42 -21.52 -17.31
N ASP A 188 -27.00 -21.61 -18.50
CA ASP A 188 -27.56 -22.85 -19.04
C ASP A 188 -26.45 -23.63 -19.76
N PRO A 189 -26.01 -24.80 -19.25
CA PRO A 189 -24.88 -25.54 -19.83
C PRO A 189 -25.18 -26.18 -21.20
N GLU A 190 -26.41 -26.09 -21.72
CA GLU A 190 -26.82 -26.72 -22.99
C GLU A 190 -26.81 -25.80 -24.23
N ASP A 191 -26.43 -24.52 -24.12
CA ASP A 191 -26.35 -23.62 -25.30
C ASP A 191 -25.04 -22.80 -25.32
N PRO A 192 -24.00 -23.24 -26.07
CA PRO A 192 -22.74 -22.51 -26.18
C PRO A 192 -22.80 -21.50 -27.34
N GLU A 193 -22.82 -20.21 -27.03
CA GLU A 193 -22.34 -19.16 -27.96
C GLU A 193 -20.80 -19.10 -28.01
#